data_AF-A0A2H1G664-F1
#
_entry.id   AF-A0A2H1G664-F1
#
_cell.length_a   1.000
_cell.length_b   1.000
_cell.length_c   1.000
_cell.angle_alpha   90.00
_cell.angle_beta   90.00
_cell.angle_gamma   90.00
#
_symmetry.space_group_name_H-M   'P 1'
#
loop_
_entity.id
_entity.type
_entity.pdbx_description
1 polymer ?
#
loop_
_entity_poly.entity_id
_entity_poly.type
_entity_poly.pdbx_seq_one_letter_code
_entity_poly.pdbx_strand_id
1 'polypeptide(L)'
;MLLTGGAAVVENLTGVPTVATVFLFPLGIVVFTLFGGIKATFITDYFNALVIITIVFIFAFVVYTTNTILGSPRRVWEILTEIAAERPLEGNAGGSYLTMKSHGGAEFFVINIVGNFATVFLDNGYWNKAISASPVDALPGYMMGGLS
;
A
#
# COMPACT_ATOMS: atom_id res chain seq x y z
N MET A 1 4.75 -1.91 10.39
CA MET A 1 4.61 -0.83 9.40
C MET A 1 3.15 -0.46 9.17
N LEU A 2 2.26 -1.41 8.84
CA LEU A 2 0.87 -1.09 8.50
C LEU A 2 -0.01 -0.68 9.69
N LEU A 3 0.07 -1.38 10.82
CA LEU A 3 -0.75 -1.07 12.00
C LEU A 3 -0.45 0.32 12.58
N THR A 4 0.83 0.66 12.68
CA THR A 4 1.30 1.97 13.15
C THR A 4 0.96 3.09 12.16
N GLY A 5 1.02 2.81 10.86
CA GLY A 5 0.59 3.76 9.83
C GLY A 5 -0.91 4.07 9.92
N GLY A 6 -1.74 3.03 10.04
CA GLY A 6 -3.19 3.19 10.23
C GLY A 6 -3.52 3.94 11.52
N ALA A 7 -2.81 3.64 12.61
CA ALA A 7 -2.98 4.33 13.88
C ALA A 7 -2.62 5.83 13.80
N ALA A 8 -1.55 6.18 13.07
CA ALA A 8 -1.18 7.57 12.84
C ALA A 8 -2.24 8.33 12.01
N VAL A 9 -2.85 7.68 11.02
CA VAL A 9 -3.95 8.30 10.25
C VAL A 9 -5.15 8.59 11.14
N VAL A 10 -5.51 7.65 12.02
CA VAL A 10 -6.63 7.82 12.96
C VAL A 10 -6.37 8.96 13.94
N GLU A 11 -5.15 9.03 14.46
CA GLU A 11 -4.73 10.14 15.32
C GLU A 11 -4.85 11.49 14.60
N ASN A 12 -4.37 11.58 13.35
CA ASN A 12 -4.49 12.82 12.58
C ASN A 12 -5.94 13.21 12.25
N LEU A 13 -6.84 12.24 12.07
CA LEU A 13 -8.24 12.50 11.71
C LEU A 13 -9.14 12.76 12.93
N THR A 14 -8.84 12.14 14.07
CA THR A 14 -9.77 12.09 15.22
C THR A 14 -9.15 12.56 16.53
N GLY A 15 -7.83 12.75 16.59
CA GLY A 15 -7.10 13.09 17.81
C GLY A 15 -6.94 11.93 18.80
N VAL A 16 -7.35 10.71 18.44
CA VAL A 16 -7.20 9.53 19.31
C VAL A 16 -5.71 9.14 19.39
N PRO A 17 -5.16 8.90 20.59
CA PRO A 17 -3.76 8.51 20.75
C PRO A 17 -3.38 7.27 19.95
N THR A 18 -2.23 7.28 19.28
CA THR A 18 -1.72 6.15 18.47
C THR A 18 -1.74 4.83 19.24
N VAL A 19 -1.30 4.88 20.51
CA VAL A 19 -1.19 3.70 21.37
C VAL A 19 -2.54 3.03 21.56
N ALA A 20 -3.59 3.80 21.85
CA ALA A 20 -4.93 3.26 22.04
C ALA A 20 -5.42 2.58 20.75
N THR A 21 -5.21 3.20 19.61
CA THR A 21 -5.59 2.66 18.30
C THR A 21 -4.88 1.35 17.98
N VAL A 22 -3.57 1.25 18.27
CA VAL A 22 -2.78 0.02 18.07
C VAL A 22 -3.30 -1.14 18.91
N PHE A 23 -3.78 -0.90 20.13
CA PHE A 23 -4.35 -1.95 20.98
C PHE A 23 -5.80 -2.31 20.62
N LEU A 24 -6.59 -1.34 20.15
CA LEU A 24 -8.02 -1.56 19.84
C LEU A 24 -8.23 -2.23 18.49
N PHE A 25 -7.43 -1.90 17.47
CA PHE A 25 -7.58 -2.42 16.10
C PHE A 25 -7.55 -3.96 16.02
N PRO A 26 -6.62 -4.66 16.69
CA PRO A 26 -6.58 -6.13 16.66
C PRO A 26 -7.78 -6.79 17.34
N LEU A 27 -8.48 -6.13 18.26
CA LEU A 27 -9.59 -6.76 19.01
C LEU A 27 -10.73 -7.20 18.08
N GLY A 28 -11.10 -6.35 17.12
CA GLY A 28 -12.13 -6.69 16.13
C GLY A 28 -11.75 -7.91 15.30
N ILE A 29 -10.46 -8.00 14.95
CA ILE A 29 -9.89 -9.13 14.20
C ILE A 29 -9.94 -10.41 15.02
N VAL A 30 -9.47 -10.36 16.27
CA VAL A 30 -9.49 -11.50 17.19
C VAL A 30 -10.89 -12.11 17.30
N VAL A 31 -11.92 -11.28 17.44
CA VAL A 31 -13.30 -11.77 17.59
C VAL A 31 -13.74 -12.59 16.37
N PHE A 32 -13.65 -12.05 15.14
CA PHE A 32 -14.12 -12.80 13.97
C PHE A 32 -13.20 -13.98 13.61
N THR A 33 -11.90 -13.87 13.90
CA THR A 33 -10.96 -14.98 13.68
C THR A 33 -11.25 -16.15 14.64
N LEU A 34 -11.61 -15.88 15.91
CA LEU A 34 -11.95 -16.92 16.88
C LEU A 34 -13.17 -17.73 16.46
N PHE A 35 -14.22 -17.09 15.94
CA PHE A 35 -15.45 -17.79 15.53
C PHE A 35 -15.39 -18.39 14.13
N GLY A 36 -14.68 -17.75 13.20
CA GLY A 36 -14.73 -18.11 11.79
C GLY A 36 -13.48 -18.82 11.24
N GLY A 37 -12.40 -18.88 12.03
CA GLY A 37 -11.14 -19.52 11.65
C GLY A 37 -10.53 -18.96 10.36
N ILE A 38 -9.76 -19.79 9.66
CA ILE A 38 -9.03 -19.37 8.45
C ILE A 38 -9.96 -19.04 7.27
N LYS A 39 -11.12 -19.71 7.17
CA LYS A 39 -12.11 -19.45 6.11
C LYS A 39 -12.73 -18.06 6.21
N ALA A 40 -13.14 -17.64 7.42
CA ALA A 40 -13.65 -16.30 7.61
C ALA A 40 -12.57 -15.24 7.37
N THR A 41 -11.33 -15.54 7.75
CA THR A 41 -10.19 -14.64 7.48
C THR A 41 -10.01 -14.42 5.98
N PHE A 42 -10.08 -15.46 5.15
CA PHE A 42 -10.01 -15.31 3.69
C PHE A 42 -11.14 -14.46 3.09
N ILE A 43 -12.37 -14.67 3.54
CA ILE A 43 -13.52 -13.91 3.05
C ILE A 43 -13.39 -12.44 3.46
N THR A 44 -13.04 -12.18 4.72
CA THR A 44 -12.84 -10.82 5.22
C THR A 44 -11.69 -10.12 4.49
N ASP A 45 -10.58 -10.81 4.23
CA ASP A 45 -9.45 -10.27 3.45
C ASP A 45 -9.89 -9.87 2.03
N TYR A 46 -10.69 -10.70 1.36
CA TYR A 46 -11.21 -10.40 0.03
C TYR A 46 -12.10 -9.15 0.02
N PHE A 47 -13.05 -9.05 0.97
CA PHE A 47 -13.89 -7.86 1.10
C PHE A 47 -13.10 -6.62 1.46
N ASN A 48 -12.11 -6.73 2.35
CA ASN A 48 -11.23 -5.62 2.73
C ASN A 48 -10.46 -5.11 1.50
N ALA A 49 -9.86 -6.00 0.71
CA ALA A 49 -9.17 -5.64 -0.52
C ALA A 49 -10.09 -4.93 -1.52
N LEU A 50 -11.31 -5.45 -1.72
CA LEU A 50 -12.31 -4.83 -2.60
C LEU A 50 -12.65 -3.38 -2.17
N VAL A 51 -12.86 -3.17 -0.87
CA VAL A 51 -13.16 -1.84 -0.31
C VAL A 51 -11.97 -0.90 -0.51
N ILE A 52 -10.75 -1.35 -0.22
CA ILE A 52 -9.53 -0.54 -0.40
C ILE A 52 -9.38 -0.13 -1.88
N ILE A 53 -9.49 -1.09 -2.80
CA ILE A 53 -9.39 -0.83 -4.24
C ILE A 53 -10.44 0.19 -4.68
N THR A 54 -11.67 0.05 -4.23
CA THR A 54 -12.77 0.98 -4.54
C THR A 54 -12.45 2.40 -4.05
N ILE A 55 -11.96 2.55 -2.81
CA ILE A 55 -11.57 3.84 -2.25
C ILE A 55 -10.41 4.44 -3.05
N VAL A 56 -9.41 3.65 -3.43
CA VAL A 56 -8.27 4.10 -4.24
C VAL A 56 -8.73 4.60 -5.61
N PHE A 57 -9.66 3.89 -6.27
CA PHE A 57 -10.22 4.35 -7.54
C PHE A 57 -10.98 5.67 -7.36
N ILE A 58 -11.87 5.77 -6.37
CA ILE A 58 -12.60 7.01 -6.09
C ILE A 58 -11.61 8.16 -5.85
N PHE A 59 -10.60 7.94 -5.02
CA PHE A 59 -9.58 8.93 -4.73
C PHE A 59 -8.82 9.35 -6.00
N ALA A 60 -8.41 8.40 -6.84
CA ALA A 60 -7.74 8.69 -8.11
C ALA A 60 -8.63 9.54 -9.02
N PHE A 61 -9.92 9.21 -9.17
CA PHE A 61 -10.85 10.02 -9.97
C PHE A 61 -11.03 11.42 -9.38
N VAL A 62 -11.26 11.55 -8.07
CA VAL A 62 -11.42 12.86 -7.43
C VAL A 62 -10.18 13.74 -7.64
N VAL A 63 -8.98 13.17 -7.45
CA VAL A 63 -7.70 13.88 -7.59
C VAL A 63 -7.44 14.28 -9.04
N TYR A 64 -7.66 13.38 -10.00
CA TYR A 64 -7.28 13.61 -11.40
C TYR A 64 -8.39 14.15 -12.30
N THR A 65 -9.61 14.35 -11.80
CA THR A 65 -10.72 14.88 -12.61
C THR A 65 -11.45 16.07 -11.99
N THR A 66 -11.58 16.09 -10.66
CA THR A 66 -12.41 17.10 -9.96
C THR A 66 -11.56 18.17 -9.29
N ASN A 67 -10.32 17.84 -8.94
CA ASN A 67 -9.42 18.76 -8.25
C ASN A 67 -8.99 19.92 -9.16
N THR A 68 -9.11 21.15 -8.69
CA THR A 68 -8.77 22.37 -9.47
C THR A 68 -7.27 22.64 -9.60
N ILE A 69 -6.44 22.03 -8.74
CA ILE A 69 -4.98 22.19 -8.74
C ILE A 69 -4.33 21.11 -9.60
N LEU A 70 -4.66 19.84 -9.33
CA LEU A 70 -4.07 18.69 -10.01
C LEU A 70 -4.83 18.39 -11.30
N GLY A 71 -6.11 18.04 -11.24
CA GLY A 71 -7.08 18.08 -12.36
C GLY A 71 -6.82 17.23 -13.61
N SER A 72 -5.59 16.77 -13.84
CA SER A 72 -5.20 15.81 -14.88
C SER A 72 -3.75 15.35 -14.64
N PRO A 73 -3.37 14.14 -15.08
CA PRO A 73 -1.97 13.69 -15.00
C PRO A 73 -0.98 14.63 -15.70
N ARG A 74 -1.41 15.28 -16.79
CA ARG A 74 -0.60 16.27 -17.51
C ARG A 74 -0.28 17.47 -16.62
N ARG A 75 -1.28 18.02 -15.94
CA ARG A 75 -1.09 19.18 -15.08
C ARG A 75 -0.19 18.83 -13.88
N VAL A 76 -0.29 17.61 -13.34
CA VAL A 76 0.66 17.12 -12.32
C VAL A 76 2.09 17.08 -12.86
N TRP A 77 2.30 16.60 -14.09
CA TRP A 77 3.61 16.58 -14.73
C TRP A 77 4.20 18.00 -14.91
N GLU A 78 3.37 18.95 -15.34
CA GLU A 78 3.76 20.36 -15.49
C GLU A 78 4.19 20.96 -14.15
N ILE A 79 3.38 20.78 -13.09
CA ILE A 79 3.70 21.26 -11.73
C ILE A 79 5.01 20.66 -11.21
N LEU A 80 5.21 19.34 -11.37
CA LEU A 80 6.44 18.68 -10.91
C LEU A 80 7.68 19.17 -11.67
N THR A 81 7.52 19.52 -12.95
CA THR A 81 8.61 20.07 -13.77
C THR A 81 8.94 21.50 -13.37
N GLU A 82 7.93 22.33 -13.09
CA GLU A 82 8.10 23.68 -12.55
C GLU A 82 8.80 23.65 -11.17
N ILE A 83 8.34 22.79 -10.26
CA ILE A 83 8.96 22.64 -8.93
C ILE A 83 10.40 22.13 -9.04
N ALA A 84 10.69 21.21 -9.96
CA ALA A 84 12.07 20.74 -10.19
C ALA A 84 13.01 21.87 -10.63
N ALA A 85 12.51 22.89 -11.33
CA ALA A 85 13.30 24.05 -11.74
C ALA A 85 13.56 25.01 -10.57
N GLU A 86 12.58 25.19 -9.67
CA GLU A 86 12.73 26.06 -8.49
C GLU A 86 13.47 25.40 -7.33
N ARG A 87 13.25 24.10 -7.12
CA ARG A 87 13.73 23.31 -5.98
C ARG A 87 14.19 21.93 -6.48
N PRO A 88 15.39 21.84 -7.08
CA PRO A 88 15.90 20.56 -7.55
C PRO A 88 16.12 19.60 -6.37
N LEU A 89 15.70 18.34 -6.53
CA LEU A 89 15.92 17.32 -5.50
C LEU A 89 17.36 16.79 -5.57
N GLU A 90 18.08 16.89 -4.46
CA GLU A 90 19.44 16.37 -4.32
C GLU A 90 19.44 14.83 -4.46
N GLY A 91 20.39 14.28 -5.24
CA GLY A 91 20.48 12.84 -5.51
C GLY A 91 19.64 12.34 -6.70
N ASN A 92 18.82 13.18 -7.32
CA ASN A 92 18.11 12.88 -8.57
C ASN A 92 18.86 13.43 -9.80
N ALA A 93 18.93 12.65 -10.88
CA ALA A 93 19.54 13.12 -12.12
C ALA A 93 18.80 14.35 -12.70
N GLY A 94 19.50 15.48 -12.77
CA GLY A 94 18.95 16.76 -13.22
C GLY A 94 17.98 17.42 -12.24
N GLY A 95 17.95 16.99 -10.96
CA GLY A 95 17.02 17.53 -9.95
C GLY A 95 15.55 17.20 -10.19
N SER A 96 15.24 16.43 -11.24
CA SER A 96 13.87 16.10 -11.65
C SER A 96 13.22 15.10 -10.71
N TYR A 97 11.98 15.36 -10.32
CA TYR A 97 11.15 14.43 -9.55
C TYR A 97 10.68 13.22 -10.37
N LEU A 98 10.80 13.27 -11.69
CA LEU A 98 10.32 12.25 -12.63
C LEU A 98 11.44 11.35 -13.16
N THR A 99 12.66 11.48 -12.63
CA THR A 99 13.79 10.70 -13.08
C THR A 99 13.76 9.28 -12.51
N MET A 100 14.12 8.31 -13.35
CA MET A 100 14.36 6.93 -12.92
C MET A 100 15.78 6.74 -12.33
N LYS A 101 16.65 7.76 -12.44
CA LYS A 101 18.01 7.75 -11.91
C LYS A 101 18.09 8.58 -10.63
N SER A 102 17.81 7.93 -9.51
CA SER A 102 17.75 8.52 -8.17
C SER A 102 18.55 7.68 -7.17
N HIS A 103 19.40 8.32 -6.35
CA HIS A 103 20.12 7.63 -5.27
C HIS A 103 19.14 7.05 -4.24
N GLY A 104 18.18 7.86 -3.76
CA GLY A 104 17.13 7.41 -2.85
C GLY A 104 16.24 6.33 -3.46
N GLY A 105 16.00 6.39 -4.78
CA GLY A 105 15.30 5.31 -5.51
C GLY A 105 16.06 3.98 -5.45
N ALA A 106 17.39 4.00 -5.56
CA ALA A 106 18.21 2.79 -5.44
C ALA A 106 18.23 2.23 -4.01
N GLU A 107 18.33 3.09 -3.00
CA GLU A 107 18.21 2.68 -1.58
C GLU A 107 16.85 2.05 -1.30
N PHE A 108 15.77 2.71 -1.71
CA PHE A 108 14.41 2.20 -1.56
C PHE A 108 14.24 0.86 -2.30
N PHE A 109 14.79 0.71 -3.50
CA PHE A 109 14.75 -0.53 -4.24
C PHE A 109 15.39 -1.70 -3.47
N VAL A 110 16.57 -1.50 -2.89
CA VAL A 110 17.25 -2.54 -2.08
C VAL A 110 16.43 -2.86 -0.83
N ILE A 111 15.95 -1.84 -0.11
CA ILE A 111 15.11 -2.01 1.08
C ILE A 111 13.82 -2.78 0.72
N ASN A 112 13.21 -2.45 -0.41
CA ASN A 112 11.97 -3.07 -0.87
C ASN A 112 12.17 -4.54 -1.24
N ILE A 113 13.26 -4.90 -1.93
CA ILE A 113 13.61 -6.30 -2.22
C ILE A 113 13.77 -7.09 -0.91
N VAL A 114 14.62 -6.60 0.00
CA VAL A 114 14.91 -7.33 1.25
C VAL A 114 13.66 -7.43 2.12
N GLY A 115 12.91 -6.33 2.24
CA GLY A 115 11.67 -6.27 3.02
C GLY A 115 10.60 -7.21 2.47
N ASN A 116 10.29 -7.14 1.17
CA ASN A 116 9.25 -7.97 0.58
C ASN A 116 9.65 -9.46 0.52
N PHE A 117 10.94 -9.76 0.31
CA PHE A 117 11.42 -11.14 0.38
C PHE A 117 11.21 -11.72 1.78
N ALA A 118 11.56 -10.96 2.83
CA ALA A 118 11.30 -11.36 4.20
C ALA A 118 9.80 -11.60 4.46
N THR A 119 8.92 -10.74 3.97
CA THR A 119 7.47 -10.91 4.16
C THR A 119 6.88 -12.10 3.41
N VAL A 120 7.49 -12.55 2.31
CA VAL A 120 7.00 -13.73 1.58
C VAL A 120 7.53 -15.02 2.20
N PHE A 121 8.83 -15.08 2.51
CA PHE A 121 9.47 -16.34 2.92
C PHE A 121 9.44 -16.58 4.43
N LEU A 122 9.45 -15.53 5.26
CA LEU A 122 9.53 -15.63 6.72
C LEU A 122 8.17 -15.40 7.41
N ASP A 123 7.11 -15.11 6.66
CA ASP A 123 5.77 -14.89 7.21
C ASP A 123 4.95 -16.19 7.21
N ASN A 124 4.69 -16.72 8.40
CA ASN A 124 3.90 -17.94 8.58
C ASN A 124 2.45 -17.79 8.07
N GLY A 125 1.87 -16.59 8.14
CA GLY A 125 0.53 -16.30 7.63
C GLY A 125 0.43 -16.47 6.12
N TYR A 126 1.44 -16.01 5.37
CA TYR A 126 1.51 -16.22 3.92
C TYR A 126 1.60 -17.70 3.56
N TRP A 127 2.43 -18.46 4.26
CA TRP A 127 2.58 -19.91 4.02
C TRP A 127 1.29 -20.69 4.30
N ASN A 128 0.60 -20.40 5.42
CA ASN A 128 -0.67 -21.05 5.72
C ASN A 128 -1.71 -20.78 4.63
N LYS A 129 -1.70 -19.57 4.05
CA LYS A 129 -2.59 -19.23 2.95
C LYS A 129 -2.19 -19.93 1.66
N ALA A 130 -0.91 -19.94 1.31
CA ALA A 130 -0.40 -20.57 0.11
C ALA A 130 -0.63 -22.09 0.08
N ILE A 131 -0.40 -22.79 1.19
CA ILE A 131 -0.60 -24.26 1.29
C ILE A 131 -2.10 -24.63 1.25
N SER A 132 -2.97 -23.73 1.71
CA SER A 132 -4.42 -23.97 1.65
C SER A 132 -5.03 -23.81 0.25
N ALA A 133 -4.27 -23.27 -0.70
CA ALA A 133 -4.69 -23.12 -2.09
C ALA A 133 -4.24 -24.32 -2.95
N SER A 134 -5.07 -24.72 -3.91
CA SER A 134 -4.72 -25.72 -4.93
C SER A 134 -3.59 -25.18 -5.82
N PRO A 135 -2.49 -25.93 -6.06
CA PRO A 135 -1.38 -25.48 -6.90
C PRO A 135 -1.79 -25.12 -8.34
N VAL A 136 -2.82 -25.78 -8.87
CA VAL A 136 -3.35 -25.55 -10.23
C VAL A 136 -4.03 -24.18 -10.34
N ASP A 137 -4.61 -23.69 -9.24
CA ASP A 137 -5.34 -22.42 -9.19
C ASP A 137 -4.45 -21.27 -8.66
N ALA A 138 -3.46 -21.58 -7.83
CA ALA A 138 -2.55 -20.61 -7.24
C ALA A 138 -1.57 -20.01 -8.26
N LEU A 139 -1.01 -20.82 -9.16
CA LEU A 139 0.02 -20.37 -10.10
C LEU A 139 -0.50 -19.28 -11.07
N PRO A 140 -1.66 -19.43 -11.75
CA PRO A 140 -2.23 -18.37 -12.58
C PRO A 140 -2.57 -17.11 -11.76
N GLY A 141 -3.06 -17.29 -10.53
CA GLY A 141 -3.36 -16.18 -9.61
C GLY A 141 -2.12 -15.36 -9.27
N TYR A 142 -1.02 -16.02 -8.90
CA TYR A 142 0.26 -15.34 -8.63
C TYR A 142 0.84 -14.66 -9.87
N MET A 143 0.72 -15.27 -11.06
CA MET A 143 1.18 -14.65 -12.31
C MET A 143 0.36 -13.40 -12.66
N MET A 144 -0.97 -13.46 -12.52
CA MET A 144 -1.82 -12.29 -12.74
C MET A 144 -1.55 -11.18 -11.72
N GLY A 145 -1.34 -11.52 -10.45
CA GLY A 145 -0.98 -10.54 -9.41
C GLY A 145 0.43 -9.98 -9.56
N GLY A 146 1.37 -10.71 -10.16
CA GLY A 146 2.74 -10.23 -10.41
C GLY A 146 2.86 -9.31 -11.64
N LEU A 147 1.89 -9.35 -12.55
CA LEU A 147 1.83 -8.49 -13.74
C LEU A 147 1.07 -7.17 -13.50
N SER A 148 0.32 -7.06 -12.39
CA SER A 148 -0.51 -5.90 -12.02
C SER A 148 0.24 -4.81 -11.28
#